data_AF-A0A2N2DW83-F1
#
_entry.id   AF-A0A2N2DW83-F1
#
_cell.length_a   1.000
_cell.length_b   1.000
_cell.length_c   1.000
_cell.angle_alpha   90.00
_cell.angle_beta   90.00
_cell.angle_gamma   90.00
#
_symmetry.space_group_name_H-M   'P 1'
#
loop_
_entity.id
_entity.type
_entity.pdbx_description
1 polymer ?
#
loop_
_entity_poly.entity_id
_entity_poly.type
_entity_poly.pdbx_seq_one_letter_code
_entity_poly.pdbx_strand_id
1 'polypeptide(L)'
;MVEQYGDLEQSIYINEMFQLAQDVGFEELYLKPYIYPELSTINVKQWKHIKAGKTESTSLDPLFMSGIIEQTHPIFVFVKAGIQPKTSKNPGILKALITITEFNLQTEPVVKAAFKAKVANLGNCIWLSEAREFGGYVTLGVKILNSEGRMFSEALNRTWIPRDLSPGDDIALSGAINLGNLTTGKYILRFDMVDEFICWFEEQSTGYADVEINV
;
A
#
# COMPACT_ATOMS: atom_id res chain seq x y z
N MET A 1 25.39 28.66 5.94
CA MET A 1 26.53 28.67 5.00
C MET A 1 26.33 27.43 4.15
N VAL A 2 25.91 27.59 2.89
CA VAL A 2 25.71 26.46 1.97
C VAL A 2 27.08 26.15 1.37
N GLU A 3 27.57 24.93 1.54
CA GLU A 3 28.80 24.49 0.88
C GLU A 3 28.56 24.39 -0.63
N GLN A 4 29.24 25.22 -1.41
CA GLN A 4 29.26 25.09 -2.87
C GLN A 4 30.30 24.03 -3.25
N TYR A 5 29.81 22.85 -3.61
CA TYR A 5 30.61 21.86 -4.33
C TYR A 5 30.61 22.27 -5.81
N GLY A 6 31.80 22.43 -6.39
CA GLY A 6 32.06 23.11 -7.66
C GLY A 6 31.59 22.43 -8.95
N ASP A 7 30.49 21.67 -8.92
CA ASP A 7 29.78 21.22 -10.12
C ASP A 7 28.29 21.54 -9.94
N LEU A 8 27.80 22.44 -10.79
CA LEU A 8 26.40 22.82 -10.86
C LEU A 8 25.57 21.60 -11.26
N GLU A 9 24.32 21.55 -10.79
CA GLU A 9 23.23 20.61 -11.12
C GLU A 9 22.85 20.62 -12.63
N GLN A 10 23.80 20.85 -13.54
CA GLN A 10 23.62 21.17 -14.95
C GLN A 10 24.11 20.08 -15.92
N SER A 11 24.62 18.96 -15.42
CA SER A 11 25.07 17.86 -16.29
C SER A 11 24.61 16.52 -15.74
N ILE A 12 23.48 16.03 -16.25
CA ILE A 12 22.99 14.69 -15.95
C ILE A 12 23.59 13.73 -16.97
N TYR A 13 24.55 12.91 -16.56
CA TYR A 13 25.15 11.87 -17.40
C TYR A 13 24.22 10.64 -17.43
N ILE A 14 23.23 10.66 -18.32
CA ILE A 14 22.16 9.65 -18.42
C ILE A 14 22.72 8.22 -18.48
N ASN A 15 23.79 8.01 -19.25
CA ASN A 15 24.41 6.69 -19.40
C ASN A 15 25.09 6.21 -18.11
N GLU A 16 25.80 7.07 -17.40
CA GLU A 16 26.44 6.73 -16.13
C GLU A 16 25.39 6.44 -15.05
N MET A 17 24.37 7.27 -14.99
CA MET A 17 23.23 7.09 -14.09
C MET A 17 22.50 5.77 -14.36
N PHE A 18 22.29 5.40 -15.63
CA PHE A 18 21.68 4.12 -15.97
C PHE A 18 22.59 2.94 -15.62
N GLN A 19 23.89 3.04 -15.86
CA GLN A 19 24.85 1.99 -15.46
C GLN A 19 24.83 1.76 -13.95
N LEU A 20 24.84 2.84 -13.15
CA LEU A 20 24.71 2.75 -11.69
C LEU A 20 23.38 2.10 -11.27
N ALA A 21 22.29 2.38 -11.97
CA ALA A 21 21.00 1.77 -11.71
C ALA A 21 21.01 0.26 -12.06
N GLN A 22 21.66 -0.13 -13.15
CA GLN A 22 21.83 -1.54 -13.51
C GLN A 22 22.61 -2.31 -12.45
N ASP A 23 23.66 -1.71 -11.89
CA ASP A 23 24.48 -2.33 -10.84
C ASP A 23 23.68 -2.64 -9.56
N VAL A 24 22.56 -1.94 -9.32
CA VAL A 24 21.64 -2.18 -8.20
C VAL A 24 20.32 -2.87 -8.61
N GLY A 25 20.26 -3.39 -9.83
CA GLY A 25 19.21 -4.29 -10.31
C GLY A 25 18.04 -3.64 -11.06
N PHE A 26 18.21 -2.43 -11.59
CA PHE A 26 17.26 -1.86 -12.57
C PHE A 26 17.57 -2.33 -14.00
N GLU A 27 16.55 -2.57 -14.82
CA GLU A 27 16.71 -3.05 -16.20
C GLU A 27 16.35 -2.02 -17.26
N GLU A 28 15.50 -1.05 -16.91
CA GLU A 28 15.07 0.00 -17.85
C GLU A 28 15.11 1.38 -17.19
N LEU A 29 15.37 2.39 -18.02
CA LEU A 29 15.28 3.80 -17.68
C LEU A 29 14.42 4.50 -18.73
N TYR A 30 13.34 5.13 -18.29
CA TYR A 30 12.53 6.02 -19.11
C TYR A 30 12.80 7.47 -18.75
N LEU A 31 12.93 8.28 -19.79
CA LEU A 31 13.10 9.73 -19.69
C LEU A 31 11.77 10.38 -20.05
N LYS A 32 11.16 11.07 -19.08
CA LYS A 32 9.95 11.84 -19.33
C LYS A 32 10.32 13.33 -19.37
N PRO A 33 10.49 13.93 -20.56
CA PRO A 33 10.82 15.34 -20.67
C PRO A 33 9.69 16.20 -20.13
N TYR A 34 10.05 17.27 -19.44
CA TYR A 34 9.09 18.30 -19.07
C TYR A 34 8.95 19.27 -20.24
N ILE A 35 7.94 19.05 -21.08
CA ILE A 35 7.66 19.95 -22.21
C ILE A 35 6.89 21.15 -21.67
N TYR A 36 7.51 22.33 -21.72
CA TYR A 36 6.85 23.57 -21.30
C TYR A 36 5.60 23.85 -22.14
N PRO A 37 4.52 24.41 -21.54
CA PRO A 37 3.26 24.68 -22.25
C PRO A 37 3.44 25.51 -23.53
N GLU A 38 4.36 26.49 -23.52
CA GLU A 38 4.64 27.36 -24.68
C GLU A 38 5.26 26.58 -25.84
N LEU A 39 6.03 25.53 -25.55
CA LEU A 39 6.65 24.64 -26.53
C LEU A 39 5.69 23.56 -27.06
N SER A 40 4.55 23.36 -26.38
CA SER A 40 3.51 22.39 -26.75
C SER A 40 2.28 23.03 -27.43
N THR A 41 2.29 24.34 -27.65
CA THR A 41 1.15 25.06 -28.22
C THR A 41 1.05 24.80 -29.73
N ILE A 42 -0.03 24.15 -30.15
CA ILE A 42 -0.36 23.92 -31.57
C ILE A 42 -1.65 24.64 -31.96
N ASN A 43 -1.72 25.12 -33.20
CA ASN A 43 -2.93 25.72 -33.74
C ASN A 43 -3.86 24.66 -34.39
N VAL A 44 -5.09 25.06 -34.71
CA VAL A 44 -6.13 24.18 -35.28
C VAL A 44 -5.72 23.54 -36.61
N LYS A 45 -4.88 24.23 -37.42
CA LYS A 45 -4.39 23.68 -38.70
C LYS A 45 -3.40 22.55 -38.44
N GLN A 46 -2.46 22.74 -37.52
CA GLN A 46 -1.51 21.73 -37.07
C GLN A 46 -2.24 20.51 -36.47
N TRP A 47 -3.25 20.75 -35.61
CA TRP A 47 -4.09 19.67 -35.07
C TRP A 47 -4.77 18.83 -36.15
N LYS A 48 -5.35 19.46 -37.19
CA LYS A 48 -5.99 18.76 -38.31
C LYS A 48 -4.99 17.93 -39.12
N HIS A 49 -3.75 18.40 -39.29
CA HIS A 49 -2.69 17.64 -39.95
C HIS A 49 -2.27 16.41 -39.13
N ILE A 50 -2.04 16.59 -37.83
CA ILE A 50 -1.72 15.50 -36.89
C ILE A 50 -2.81 14.43 -36.90
N LYS A 51 -4.08 14.84 -36.78
CA LYS A 51 -5.23 13.91 -36.80
C LYS A 51 -5.37 13.15 -38.12
N ALA A 52 -4.89 13.72 -39.23
CA ALA A 52 -4.89 13.08 -40.54
C ALA A 52 -3.65 12.20 -40.80
N GLY A 53 -2.79 11.99 -39.79
CA GLY A 53 -1.54 11.24 -39.93
C GLY A 53 -0.49 11.94 -40.79
N LYS A 54 -0.67 13.23 -41.08
CA LYS A 54 0.29 14.05 -41.84
C LYS A 54 1.30 14.63 -40.87
N THR A 55 2.43 13.95 -40.73
CA THR A 55 3.57 14.30 -39.85
C THR A 55 4.37 15.50 -40.36
N GLU A 56 3.73 16.61 -40.70
CA GLU A 56 4.41 17.91 -40.70
C GLU A 56 4.47 18.43 -39.25
N SER A 57 5.09 17.65 -38.37
CA SER A 57 5.26 18.03 -36.97
C SER A 57 6.52 18.87 -36.84
N THR A 58 6.38 20.19 -36.86
CA THR A 58 7.45 21.14 -36.55
C THR A 58 7.72 21.27 -35.05
N SER A 59 7.02 20.54 -34.17
CA SER A 59 7.01 20.90 -32.75
C SER A 59 8.05 20.21 -31.87
N LEU A 60 8.70 19.12 -32.27
CA LEU A 60 9.70 18.45 -31.43
C LEU A 60 10.74 17.70 -32.29
N ASP A 61 11.67 18.45 -32.87
CA ASP A 61 12.86 17.91 -33.54
C ASP A 61 13.69 17.04 -32.56
N PRO A 62 14.24 15.87 -32.96
CA PRO A 62 15.02 15.02 -32.05
C PRO A 62 16.18 15.73 -31.34
N LEU A 63 16.88 16.66 -32.00
CA LEU A 63 17.94 17.45 -31.36
C LEU A 63 17.37 18.42 -30.33
N PHE A 64 16.23 19.05 -30.64
CA PHE A 64 15.49 19.88 -29.69
C PHE A 64 15.01 19.08 -28.47
N MET A 65 14.53 17.86 -28.67
CA MET A 65 14.13 16.96 -27.58
C MET A 65 15.31 16.52 -26.70
N SER A 66 16.46 16.20 -27.31
CA SER A 66 17.70 15.91 -26.55
C SER A 66 18.10 17.11 -25.70
N GLY A 67 18.05 18.31 -26.28
CA GLY A 67 18.31 19.56 -25.56
C GLY A 67 17.37 19.79 -24.38
N ILE A 68 16.06 19.55 -24.54
CA ILE A 68 15.11 19.63 -23.42
C ILE A 68 15.48 18.62 -22.34
N ILE A 69 15.75 17.37 -22.67
CA ILE A 69 16.06 16.34 -21.67
C ILE A 69 17.35 16.68 -20.91
N GLU A 70 18.39 17.14 -21.60
CA GLU A 70 19.70 17.43 -21.01
C GLU A 70 19.72 18.75 -20.23
N GLN A 71 18.89 19.72 -20.61
CA GLN A 71 18.93 21.08 -20.05
C GLN A 71 17.75 21.42 -19.12
N THR A 72 16.74 20.55 -19.02
CA THR A 72 15.63 20.71 -18.08
C THR A 72 15.71 19.70 -16.94
N HIS A 73 14.69 19.65 -16.08
CA HIS A 73 14.55 18.66 -15.02
C HIS A 73 13.61 17.53 -15.50
N PRO A 74 14.08 16.57 -16.33
CA PRO A 74 13.24 15.46 -16.74
C PRO A 74 12.90 14.59 -15.53
N ILE A 75 11.76 13.91 -15.62
CA ILE A 75 11.44 12.85 -14.66
C ILE A 75 12.11 11.57 -15.14
N PHE A 76 12.99 11.02 -14.32
CA PHE A 76 13.59 9.70 -14.53
C PHE A 76 12.71 8.62 -13.91
N VAL A 77 12.38 7.60 -14.69
CA VAL A 77 11.64 6.43 -14.21
C VAL A 77 12.49 5.21 -14.42
N PHE A 78 13.00 4.63 -13.34
CA PHE A 78 13.73 3.38 -13.38
C PHE A 78 12.81 2.20 -13.11
N VAL A 79 12.93 1.14 -13.90
CA VAL A 79 12.18 -0.10 -13.72
C VAL A 79 13.10 -1.17 -13.18
N LYS A 80 12.73 -1.74 -12.02
CA LYS A 80 13.53 -2.77 -11.36
C LYS A 80 13.31 -4.11 -12.05
N ALA A 81 14.41 -4.84 -12.29
CA ALA A 81 14.36 -6.13 -12.93
C ALA A 81 13.59 -7.16 -12.09
N GLY A 82 12.91 -8.07 -12.79
CA GLY A 82 12.22 -9.21 -12.21
C GLY A 82 10.83 -8.91 -11.64
N ILE A 83 10.11 -9.98 -11.28
CA ILE A 83 8.79 -9.88 -10.68
C ILE A 83 8.96 -9.66 -9.18
N GLN A 84 8.63 -8.45 -8.70
CA GLN A 84 8.55 -8.20 -7.26
C GLN A 84 7.42 -9.05 -6.68
N PRO A 85 7.65 -9.80 -5.58
CA PRO A 85 6.58 -10.53 -4.91
C PRO A 85 5.45 -9.57 -4.55
N LYS A 86 4.20 -9.97 -4.80
CA LYS A 86 3.06 -9.19 -4.31
C LYS A 86 3.08 -9.21 -2.80
N THR A 87 3.02 -8.02 -2.20
CA THR A 87 2.97 -7.85 -0.75
C THR A 87 1.79 -6.97 -0.37
N SER A 88 1.44 -6.91 0.90
CA SER A 88 0.45 -5.97 1.44
C SER A 88 0.78 -4.48 1.17
N LYS A 89 2.00 -4.12 0.74
CA LYS A 89 2.30 -2.74 0.28
C LYS A 89 1.55 -2.35 -0.99
N ASN A 90 1.26 -3.33 -1.84
CA ASN A 90 0.51 -3.16 -3.07
C ASN A 90 -0.38 -4.41 -3.21
N PRO A 91 -1.44 -4.47 -2.39
CA PRO A 91 -2.16 -5.71 -2.16
C PRO A 91 -2.88 -6.15 -3.43
N GLY A 92 -2.89 -7.46 -3.66
CA GLY A 92 -3.69 -8.08 -4.72
C GLY A 92 -5.06 -8.46 -4.17
N ILE A 93 -5.20 -9.70 -3.72
CA ILE A 93 -6.39 -10.22 -3.06
C ILE A 93 -6.05 -10.36 -1.57
N LEU A 94 -6.71 -9.56 -0.74
CA LEU A 94 -6.66 -9.68 0.71
C LEU A 94 -7.80 -10.59 1.18
N LYS A 95 -7.44 -11.79 1.65
CA LYS A 95 -8.41 -12.76 2.15
C LYS A 95 -7.82 -13.60 3.28
N ALA A 96 -8.50 -13.61 4.42
CA ALA A 96 -8.11 -14.38 5.58
C ALA A 96 -9.12 -15.50 5.86
N LEU A 97 -8.64 -16.54 6.54
CA LEU A 97 -9.50 -17.42 7.34
C LEU A 97 -9.08 -17.26 8.80
N ILE A 98 -9.99 -16.76 9.63
CA ILE A 98 -9.78 -16.56 11.05
C ILE A 98 -10.61 -17.59 11.82
N THR A 99 -9.99 -18.25 12.80
CA THR A 99 -10.68 -19.16 13.72
C THR A 99 -10.30 -18.79 15.14
N ILE A 100 -11.28 -18.35 15.94
CA ILE A 100 -11.07 -18.11 17.36
C ILE A 100 -11.10 -19.45 18.08
N THR A 101 -9.92 -19.86 18.56
CA THR A 101 -9.72 -21.17 19.22
C THR A 101 -9.96 -21.12 20.72
N GLU A 102 -9.72 -19.97 21.35
CA GLU A 102 -10.00 -19.73 22.76
C GLU A 102 -10.46 -18.29 22.94
N PHE A 103 -11.44 -18.06 23.81
CA PHE A 103 -11.95 -16.72 24.11
C PHE A 103 -12.41 -16.65 25.57
N ASN A 104 -11.95 -15.64 26.31
CA ASN A 104 -12.29 -15.42 27.71
C ASN A 104 -12.69 -13.96 27.92
N LEU A 105 -13.91 -13.73 28.39
CA LEU A 105 -14.44 -12.41 28.74
C LEU A 105 -14.35 -12.17 30.24
N GLN A 106 -13.90 -10.97 30.61
CA GLN A 106 -13.92 -10.44 31.97
C GLN A 106 -14.72 -9.15 31.96
N THR A 107 -15.76 -9.04 32.80
CA THR A 107 -16.71 -7.92 32.77
C THR A 107 -16.48 -6.87 33.86
N GLU A 108 -15.68 -7.18 34.89
CA GLU A 108 -15.45 -6.31 36.06
C GLU A 108 -13.95 -6.18 36.38
N PRO A 109 -13.42 -4.98 36.74
CA PRO A 109 -14.07 -3.67 36.81
C PRO A 109 -14.09 -2.89 35.48
N VAL A 110 -13.46 -3.44 34.43
CA VAL A 110 -13.46 -2.94 33.05
C VAL A 110 -13.60 -4.14 32.14
N VAL A 111 -14.37 -4.02 31.06
CA VAL A 111 -14.62 -5.13 30.16
C VAL A 111 -13.35 -5.42 29.35
N LYS A 112 -12.83 -6.64 29.46
CA LYS A 112 -11.65 -7.11 28.75
C LYS A 112 -11.90 -8.49 28.17
N ALA A 113 -11.29 -8.76 27.02
CA ALA A 113 -11.29 -10.08 26.42
C ALA A 113 -9.87 -10.55 26.17
N ALA A 114 -9.59 -11.82 26.47
CA ALA A 114 -8.38 -12.50 26.03
C ALA A 114 -8.76 -13.56 24.99
N PHE A 115 -7.95 -13.71 23.95
CA PHE A 115 -8.24 -14.64 22.86
C PHE A 115 -6.99 -15.37 22.37
N LYS A 116 -7.22 -16.53 21.75
CA LYS A 116 -6.29 -17.18 20.84
C LYS A 116 -6.97 -17.43 19.50
N ALA A 117 -6.29 -17.13 18.42
CA ALA A 117 -6.80 -17.30 17.07
C ALA A 117 -5.80 -18.06 16.19
N LYS A 118 -6.32 -18.86 15.26
CA LYS A 118 -5.57 -19.33 14.10
C LYS A 118 -5.97 -18.47 12.91
N VAL A 119 -4.98 -17.94 12.18
CA VAL A 119 -5.20 -17.11 10.99
C VAL A 119 -4.43 -17.70 9.83
N ALA A 120 -5.10 -17.90 8.70
CA ALA A 120 -4.48 -18.35 7.46
C ALA A 120 -4.60 -17.30 6.35
N ASN A 121 -3.53 -17.14 5.58
CA ASN A 121 -3.50 -16.29 4.40
C ASN A 121 -4.07 -17.04 3.20
N LEU A 122 -5.31 -16.70 2.82
CA LEU A 122 -5.98 -17.24 1.63
C LEU A 122 -5.92 -16.25 0.45
N GLY A 123 -5.17 -15.17 0.60
CA GLY A 123 -4.93 -14.17 -0.42
C GLY A 123 -3.86 -14.60 -1.42
N ASN A 124 -3.38 -13.64 -2.22
CA ASN A 124 -2.32 -13.88 -3.22
C ASN A 124 -1.08 -12.99 -3.03
N CYS A 125 -1.00 -12.30 -1.90
CA CYS A 125 0.14 -11.46 -1.54
C CYS A 125 0.68 -11.85 -0.16
N ILE A 126 1.98 -11.64 0.03
CA ILE A 126 2.65 -11.79 1.32
C ILE A 126 2.15 -10.68 2.24
N TRP A 127 1.67 -11.05 3.42
CA TRP A 127 1.32 -10.10 4.46
C TRP A 127 2.57 -9.74 5.23
N LEU A 128 2.90 -8.45 5.28
CA LEU A 128 4.09 -7.99 5.97
C LEU A 128 3.80 -7.75 7.44
N SER A 129 4.72 -8.14 8.30
CA SER A 129 4.60 -8.02 9.76
C SER A 129 5.17 -6.73 10.33
N GLU A 130 6.19 -6.18 9.67
CA GLU A 130 6.96 -5.07 10.18
C GLU A 130 6.21 -3.75 10.02
N ALA A 131 6.11 -2.98 11.11
CA ALA A 131 5.52 -1.65 11.10
C ALA A 131 6.29 -0.70 10.18
N ARG A 132 5.57 0.12 9.41
CA ARG A 132 6.17 1.10 8.51
C ARG A 132 5.39 2.40 8.55
N GLU A 133 6.10 3.51 8.37
CA GLU A 133 5.52 4.86 8.41
C GLU A 133 4.31 5.03 7.47
N PHE A 134 4.36 4.40 6.29
CA PHE A 134 3.32 4.52 5.26
C PHE A 134 2.38 3.31 5.18
N GLY A 135 2.37 2.44 6.19
CA GLY A 135 1.51 1.25 6.21
C GLY A 135 1.93 0.13 5.26
N GLY A 136 0.96 -0.68 4.85
CA GLY A 136 1.17 -1.88 4.03
C GLY A 136 1.66 -3.09 4.83
N TYR A 137 1.44 -3.08 6.16
CA TYR A 137 1.72 -4.20 7.06
C TYR A 137 0.41 -4.64 7.70
N VAL A 138 0.34 -5.92 8.06
CA VAL A 138 -0.91 -6.58 8.42
C VAL A 138 -0.99 -6.85 9.91
N THR A 139 -2.12 -6.49 10.50
CA THR A 139 -2.45 -6.79 11.90
C THR A 139 -3.80 -7.48 11.99
N LEU A 140 -4.10 -8.07 13.15
CA LEU A 140 -5.45 -8.49 13.50
C LEU A 140 -6.11 -7.39 14.34
N GLY A 141 -7.20 -6.83 13.81
CA GLY A 141 -8.04 -5.85 14.47
C GLY A 141 -9.33 -6.47 15.01
N VAL A 142 -10.00 -5.72 15.90
CA VAL A 142 -11.30 -6.11 16.42
C VAL A 142 -12.27 -4.95 16.32
N LYS A 143 -13.47 -5.22 15.82
CA LYS A 143 -14.59 -4.29 15.79
C LYS A 143 -15.64 -4.74 16.79
N ILE A 144 -16.25 -3.78 17.46
CA ILE A 144 -17.39 -3.99 18.35
C ILE A 144 -18.63 -3.58 17.57
N LEU A 145 -19.56 -4.52 17.40
CA LEU A 145 -20.87 -4.29 16.82
C LEU A 145 -21.93 -4.43 17.90
N ASN A 146 -23.02 -3.69 17.76
CA ASN A 146 -24.20 -3.88 18.59
C ASN A 146 -24.94 -5.18 18.19
N SER A 147 -26.00 -5.51 18.92
CA SER A 147 -26.84 -6.69 18.65
C SER A 147 -27.52 -6.70 17.28
N GLU A 148 -27.59 -5.56 16.58
CA GLU A 148 -28.13 -5.44 15.23
C GLU A 148 -27.03 -5.57 14.15
N GLY A 149 -25.78 -5.85 14.54
CA GLY A 149 -24.64 -5.91 13.63
C GLY A 149 -24.17 -4.55 13.11
N ARG A 150 -24.58 -3.45 13.74
CA ARG A 150 -24.09 -2.11 13.41
C ARG A 150 -22.82 -1.81 14.17
N MET A 151 -21.88 -1.17 13.49
CA MET A 151 -20.62 -0.73 14.09
C MET A 151 -20.87 0.16 15.30
N PHE A 152 -20.39 -0.27 16.46
CA PHE A 152 -20.44 0.49 17.70
C PHE A 152 -19.09 1.19 17.97
N SER A 153 -17.98 0.48 17.74
CA SER A 153 -16.62 1.00 17.91
C SER A 153 -15.62 0.11 17.16
N GLU A 154 -14.51 0.68 16.70
CA GLU A 154 -13.35 -0.08 16.24
C GLU A 154 -12.32 -0.09 17.39
N ALA A 155 -12.08 -1.26 17.97
CA ALA A 155 -11.23 -1.37 19.15
C ALA A 155 -9.78 -0.98 18.78
N LEU A 156 -9.21 -0.06 19.56
CA LEU A 156 -7.94 0.61 19.25
C LEU A 156 -6.68 -0.26 19.44
N ASN A 157 -6.83 -1.55 19.77
CA ASN A 157 -5.70 -2.46 19.91
C ASN A 157 -5.59 -3.36 18.68
N ARG A 158 -4.42 -3.29 18.04
CA ARG A 158 -4.00 -4.23 16.99
C ARG A 158 -3.17 -5.35 17.59
N THR A 159 -3.42 -6.57 17.15
CA THR A 159 -2.56 -7.71 17.42
C THR A 159 -1.63 -7.90 16.23
N TRP A 160 -0.33 -7.71 16.46
CA TRP A 160 0.70 -7.84 15.45
C TRP A 160 0.88 -9.30 15.05
N ILE A 161 1.05 -9.56 13.75
CA ILE A 161 1.54 -10.86 13.29
C ILE A 161 3.05 -10.95 13.57
N PRO A 162 3.58 -12.10 14.01
CA PRO A 162 4.97 -12.19 14.49
C PRO A 162 6.01 -12.29 13.36
N ARG A 163 5.56 -12.51 12.13
CA ARG A 163 6.39 -12.68 10.94
C ARG A 163 5.55 -12.43 9.70
N ASP A 164 6.22 -12.21 8.58
CA ASP A 164 5.57 -12.17 7.28
C ASP A 164 4.86 -13.49 7.00
N LEU A 165 3.67 -13.39 6.38
CA LEU A 165 2.81 -14.54 6.11
C LEU A 165 2.58 -14.70 4.61
N SER A 166 3.16 -15.75 4.03
CA SER A 166 3.01 -16.07 2.62
C SER A 166 1.58 -16.57 2.30
N PRO A 167 1.11 -16.43 1.05
CA PRO A 167 -0.11 -17.10 0.61
C PRO A 167 -0.09 -18.60 0.91
N GLY A 168 -1.16 -19.11 1.51
CA GLY A 168 -1.31 -20.51 1.92
C GLY A 168 -0.78 -20.85 3.31
N ASP A 169 0.01 -19.98 3.93
CA ASP A 169 0.52 -20.19 5.29
C ASP A 169 -0.50 -19.82 6.37
N ASP A 170 -0.27 -20.34 7.58
CA ASP A 170 -1.01 -19.97 8.78
C ASP A 170 -0.12 -19.61 9.97
N ILE A 171 -0.71 -18.89 10.94
CA ILE A 171 -0.11 -18.47 12.21
C ILE A 171 -1.11 -18.58 13.35
N ALA A 172 -0.58 -18.82 14.55
CA ALA A 172 -1.32 -18.68 15.78
C ALA A 172 -1.06 -17.29 16.37
N LEU A 173 -2.13 -16.61 16.78
CA LEU A 173 -2.10 -15.31 17.44
C LEU A 173 -2.74 -15.42 18.81
N SER A 174 -2.26 -14.61 19.75
CA SER A 174 -2.86 -14.46 21.07
C SER A 174 -2.83 -12.98 21.43
N GLY A 175 -3.92 -12.50 22.03
CA GLY A 175 -4.05 -11.08 22.32
C GLY A 175 -5.04 -10.81 23.45
N ALA A 176 -5.00 -9.57 23.92
CA ALA A 176 -5.93 -9.04 24.89
C ALA A 176 -6.52 -7.73 24.38
N ILE A 177 -7.84 -7.60 24.49
CA ILE A 177 -8.61 -6.46 24.01
C ILE A 177 -9.20 -5.78 25.23
N ASN A 178 -8.99 -4.47 25.33
CA ASN A 178 -9.73 -3.65 26.26
C ASN A 178 -11.01 -3.17 25.56
N LEU A 179 -12.15 -3.63 26.04
CA LEU A 179 -13.47 -3.26 25.51
C LEU A 179 -14.03 -2.02 26.22
N GLY A 180 -13.29 -1.47 27.20
CA GLY A 180 -13.66 -0.27 27.92
C GLY A 180 -14.89 -0.48 28.82
N ASN A 181 -15.71 0.57 28.93
CA ASN A 181 -16.90 0.59 29.77
C ASN A 181 -18.15 0.30 28.92
N LEU A 182 -18.20 -0.87 28.27
CA LEU A 182 -19.44 -1.31 27.62
C LEU A 182 -20.54 -1.41 28.67
N THR A 183 -21.72 -0.91 28.34
CA THR A 183 -22.93 -1.09 29.16
C THR A 183 -23.39 -2.54 29.10
N THR A 184 -24.11 -3.00 30.13
CA THR A 184 -24.75 -4.33 30.12
C THR A 184 -25.58 -4.54 28.86
N GLY A 185 -25.36 -5.64 28.15
CA GLY A 185 -26.01 -5.89 26.87
C GLY A 185 -25.28 -6.89 25.97
N LYS A 186 -25.90 -7.15 24.80
CA LYS A 186 -25.35 -8.05 23.79
C LYS A 186 -24.53 -7.28 22.77
N TYR A 187 -23.33 -7.80 22.49
CA TYR A 187 -22.44 -7.25 21.46
C TYR A 187 -21.84 -8.38 20.62
N ILE A 188 -21.35 -8.03 19.44
CA ILE A 188 -20.57 -8.92 18.58
C ILE A 188 -19.17 -8.34 18.50
N LEU A 189 -18.16 -9.17 18.77
CA LEU A 189 -16.76 -8.84 18.48
C LEU A 189 -16.38 -9.47 17.15
N ARG A 190 -16.12 -8.64 16.16
CA ARG A 190 -15.63 -9.06 14.86
C ARG A 190 -14.11 -8.96 14.80
N PHE A 191 -13.46 -10.10 14.67
CA PHE A 191 -12.05 -10.22 14.41
C PHE A 191 -11.83 -10.17 12.90
N ASP A 192 -11.06 -9.21 12.45
CA ASP A 192 -10.74 -9.06 11.03
C ASP A 192 -9.30 -8.63 10.83
N MET A 193 -8.68 -9.08 9.73
CA MET A 193 -7.33 -8.64 9.38
C MET A 193 -7.40 -7.21 8.84
N VAL A 194 -6.36 -6.43 9.12
CA VAL A 194 -6.21 -5.05 8.68
C VAL A 194 -4.91 -4.93 7.92
N ASP A 195 -4.98 -4.42 6.70
CA ASP A 195 -3.80 -3.88 6.02
C ASP A 195 -3.66 -2.42 6.43
N GLU A 196 -2.76 -2.16 7.36
CA GLU A 196 -2.70 -0.89 8.07
C GLU A 196 -2.45 0.29 7.15
N PHE A 197 -3.25 1.34 7.36
CA PHE A 197 -3.33 2.53 6.50
C PHE A 197 -3.80 2.27 5.06
N ILE A 198 -4.31 1.08 4.76
CA ILE A 198 -4.87 0.73 3.44
C ILE A 198 -6.35 0.39 3.58
N CYS A 199 -6.71 -0.73 4.22
CA CYS A 199 -8.10 -1.17 4.37
C CYS A 199 -8.26 -2.31 5.39
N TRP A 200 -9.49 -2.52 5.83
CA TRP A 200 -9.88 -3.78 6.45
C TRP A 200 -10.08 -4.88 5.39
N PHE A 201 -9.79 -6.13 5.73
CA PHE A 201 -9.95 -7.23 4.79
C PHE A 201 -11.44 -7.45 4.45
N GLU A 202 -12.35 -7.20 5.40
CA GLU A 202 -13.80 -7.31 5.18
C GLU A 202 -14.33 -6.40 4.07
N GLU A 203 -13.62 -5.33 3.73
CA GLU A 203 -13.98 -4.42 2.63
C GLU A 203 -13.76 -5.06 1.25
N GLN A 204 -12.87 -6.05 1.16
CA GLN A 204 -12.53 -6.74 -0.08
C GLN A 204 -13.07 -8.16 -0.14
N SER A 205 -13.17 -8.86 0.99
CA SER A 205 -13.61 -10.24 1.03
C SER A 205 -14.27 -10.62 2.37
N THR A 206 -15.09 -11.66 2.37
CA THR A 206 -15.57 -12.25 3.62
C THR A 206 -14.48 -13.14 4.21
N GLY A 207 -13.98 -12.81 5.40
CA GLY A 207 -12.91 -13.58 6.08
C GLY A 207 -12.77 -13.32 7.57
N TYR A 208 -13.68 -12.52 8.15
CA TYR A 208 -13.72 -12.20 9.56
C TYR A 208 -14.30 -13.35 10.41
N ALA A 209 -14.06 -13.28 11.72
CA ALA A 209 -14.68 -14.18 12.70
C ALA A 209 -15.44 -13.37 13.76
N ASP A 210 -16.70 -13.74 14.00
CA ASP A 210 -17.57 -13.07 14.97
C ASP A 210 -17.65 -13.90 16.26
N VAL A 211 -17.56 -13.22 17.41
CA VAL A 211 -17.81 -13.78 18.75
C VAL A 211 -18.89 -12.95 19.43
N GLU A 212 -20.02 -13.58 19.75
CA GLU A 212 -21.06 -12.95 20.54
C GLU A 212 -20.64 -12.87 22.01
N ILE A 213 -20.83 -11.71 22.63
CA ILE A 213 -20.56 -11.48 24.05
C ILE A 213 -21.79 -10.89 24.73
N ASN A 214 -21.93 -11.19 26.02
CA ASN A 214 -22.88 -10.54 26.92
C ASN A 214 -22.06 -9.87 28.03
N VAL A 215 -22.17 -8.55 28.13
CA VAL A 215 -21.60 -7.74 29.21
C VAL A 215 -22.64 -7.58 30.30
#